data_AF-A0A521UL34-F1
#
_entry.id   AF-A0A521UL34-F1
#
_cell.length_a   1.000
_cell.length_b   1.000
_cell.length_c   1.000
_cell.angle_alpha   90.00
_cell.angle_beta   90.00
_cell.angle_gamma   90.00
#
_symmetry.space_group_name_H-M   'P 1'
#
loop_
_entity.id
_entity.type
_entity.pdbx_description
1 polymer ?
#
loop_
_entity_poly.entity_id
_entity_poly.type
_entity_poly.pdbx_seq_one_letter_code
_entity_poly.pdbx_strand_id
1 'polypeptide(L)'
;MIALGTLQRSLFSFCAAVAVVAAATEAQAIPLLNGFGGPNGYGTADHCVQPNDDGGYGRPIDLRPAFPGGLGFFGRTYQSFYLNTNGNITFNDDLSQYTPDAFPVADQPMIAPWWADVDTRGGGQPTNNSICFHVEPNRVVVTWHNVGYYSSHNDRLNDFQMVLSTSGSCTTGGDFDVEFRYNRCEWITGDASGGMGGFGGTPAQVGFDAGNRRNFVALPESRMPTIINVCRSTNVPGGTPGLYRFQIRGGGVAGGCTGAGLPCTVAGQMGACGMGVTICSGMGTTCQQVNMPRPRRCNGFDNDCDGAIDDSNDLCPTNQVCDRGQCVDRCQPELGCLTGRTCSDRGTCVETSCLNMTCPVSQRCSDGRCVGLCDGVNCPWAQSCRAGRCVNPCAGIVCDGADVCDSDPSSPTVGQCIGGCQCHPCGPGHTCQPDGYCTEDACTGVTCPTGRHCERGMCVDSCATGPDTILCPAGETCRLGECVGGAAARPDAGVNAATDGGRADAGMRADGSAGSFSYRPADRGCTCRAGVTDADPRWSLGALALGAAMVIRRRRRHARG
;
A
#
# COMPACT_ATOMS: atom_id res chain seq x y z
N MET A 1 -33.86 -63.48 -46.88
CA MET A 1 -33.02 -64.69 -46.74
C MET A 1 -31.63 -64.34 -47.23
N ILE A 2 -30.60 -64.46 -46.36
CA ILE A 2 -29.17 -64.71 -46.70
C ILE A 2 -28.46 -63.52 -47.41
N ALA A 3 -27.27 -63.01 -47.08
CA ALA A 3 -26.16 -63.41 -46.21
C ALA A 3 -25.30 -62.17 -45.81
N LEU A 4 -24.51 -62.38 -44.77
CA LEU A 4 -23.41 -61.56 -44.25
C LEU A 4 -22.16 -61.53 -45.18
N GLY A 5 -21.35 -60.48 -44.98
CA GLY A 5 -19.87 -60.48 -45.06
C GLY A 5 -19.32 -59.62 -46.21
N THR A 6 -18.22 -58.86 -46.11
CA THR A 6 -17.20 -58.60 -45.07
C THR A 6 -16.28 -57.49 -45.59
N LEU A 7 -15.74 -56.68 -44.68
CA LEU A 7 -14.47 -55.91 -44.70
C LEU A 7 -14.01 -55.12 -45.95
N GLN A 8 -13.81 -53.81 -45.77
CA GLN A 8 -12.48 -53.19 -45.88
C GLN A 8 -12.43 -51.84 -45.15
N ARG A 9 -11.59 -51.73 -44.11
CA ARG A 9 -11.33 -50.49 -43.36
C ARG A 9 -10.20 -49.72 -44.05
N SER A 10 -10.53 -48.56 -44.61
CA SER A 10 -9.54 -47.58 -45.10
C SER A 10 -9.18 -46.61 -43.96
N LEU A 11 -7.92 -46.65 -43.52
CA LEU A 11 -7.34 -45.67 -42.61
C LEU A 11 -7.10 -44.34 -43.35
N PHE A 12 -7.98 -43.35 -43.13
CA PHE A 12 -7.68 -41.96 -43.46
C PHE A 12 -7.01 -41.31 -42.26
N SER A 13 -5.73 -40.98 -42.43
CA SER A 13 -4.96 -40.18 -41.48
C SER A 13 -5.45 -38.73 -41.53
N PHE A 14 -6.27 -38.33 -40.56
CA PHE A 14 -6.62 -36.93 -40.33
C PHE A 14 -5.59 -36.35 -39.35
N CYS A 15 -4.64 -35.58 -39.87
CA CYS A 15 -3.85 -34.65 -39.06
C CYS A 15 -4.82 -33.59 -38.49
N ALA A 16 -5.27 -33.78 -37.25
CA ALA A 16 -5.97 -32.75 -36.51
C ALA A 16 -4.96 -31.68 -36.09
N ALA A 17 -4.91 -30.58 -36.85
CA ALA A 17 -4.27 -29.35 -36.40
C ALA A 17 -5.07 -28.82 -35.20
N VAL A 18 -4.54 -29.02 -33.99
CA VAL A 18 -5.05 -28.40 -32.78
C VAL A 18 -4.72 -26.92 -32.86
N ALA A 19 -5.66 -26.13 -33.39
CA ALA A 19 -5.64 -24.69 -33.22
C ALA A 19 -5.91 -24.41 -31.73
N VAL A 20 -4.85 -24.12 -30.98
CA VAL A 20 -4.99 -23.49 -29.66
C VAL A 20 -5.50 -22.08 -29.94
N VAL A 21 -6.83 -21.93 -29.95
CA VAL A 21 -7.46 -20.63 -29.80
C VAL A 21 -7.14 -20.22 -28.37
N ALA A 22 -6.10 -19.40 -28.20
CA ALA A 22 -6.00 -18.58 -27.02
C ALA A 22 -7.30 -17.76 -26.97
N ALA A 23 -8.22 -18.13 -26.08
CA ALA A 23 -9.31 -17.25 -25.73
C ALA A 23 -8.63 -15.97 -25.25
N ALA A 24 -8.69 -14.91 -26.06
CA ALA A 24 -8.45 -13.59 -25.55
C ALA A 24 -9.46 -13.44 -24.41
N THR A 25 -8.98 -13.49 -23.17
CA THR A 25 -9.79 -13.01 -22.05
C THR A 25 -10.08 -11.56 -22.40
N GLU A 26 -11.30 -11.26 -22.84
CA GLU A 26 -11.75 -9.88 -22.87
C GLU A 26 -11.39 -9.31 -21.51
N ALA A 27 -10.62 -8.22 -21.49
CA ALA A 27 -10.28 -7.55 -20.25
C ALA A 27 -11.61 -7.17 -19.58
N GLN A 28 -12.05 -7.98 -18.63
CA GLN A 28 -13.29 -7.70 -17.90
C GLN A 28 -13.00 -6.48 -17.05
N ALA A 29 -13.87 -5.48 -17.17
CA ALA A 29 -13.87 -4.34 -16.27
C ALA A 29 -14.13 -4.81 -14.84
N ILE A 30 -13.92 -3.93 -13.87
CA ILE A 30 -13.90 -4.33 -12.47
C ILE A 30 -15.27 -4.91 -12.01
N PRO A 31 -15.31 -6.11 -11.39
CA PRO A 31 -16.56 -6.68 -10.90
C PRO A 31 -17.20 -5.81 -9.83
N LEU A 32 -18.53 -5.77 -9.77
CA LEU A 32 -19.25 -5.09 -8.69
C LEU A 32 -19.16 -5.88 -7.38
N LEU A 33 -19.21 -5.17 -6.25
CA LEU A 33 -19.27 -5.80 -4.92
C LEU A 33 -20.65 -6.41 -4.72
N ASN A 34 -20.71 -7.60 -4.12
CA ASN A 34 -21.93 -8.33 -3.83
C ASN A 34 -21.91 -8.90 -2.39
N GLY A 35 -22.97 -9.62 -2.02
CA GLY A 35 -23.12 -10.21 -0.68
C GLY A 35 -24.01 -9.39 0.26
N PHE A 36 -24.69 -8.35 -0.24
CA PHE A 36 -25.52 -7.42 0.52
C PHE A 36 -26.97 -7.88 0.71
N GLY A 37 -27.25 -9.15 0.42
CA GLY A 37 -28.58 -9.75 0.47
C GLY A 37 -29.44 -9.50 -0.78
N GLY A 38 -30.66 -10.03 -0.72
CA GLY A 38 -31.61 -10.03 -1.84
C GLY A 38 -31.24 -10.97 -3.00
N PRO A 39 -32.06 -11.01 -4.06
CA PRO A 39 -31.96 -12.02 -5.12
C PRO A 39 -30.64 -12.00 -5.91
N ASN A 40 -29.99 -10.84 -5.99
CA ASN A 40 -28.73 -10.65 -6.72
C ASN A 40 -27.53 -10.33 -5.82
N GLY A 41 -27.72 -10.25 -4.50
CA GLY A 41 -26.66 -9.87 -3.58
C GLY A 41 -26.29 -8.38 -3.56
N TYR A 42 -27.13 -7.49 -4.13
CA TYR A 42 -26.89 -6.03 -4.14
C TYR A 42 -27.73 -5.25 -3.12
N GLY A 43 -28.68 -5.90 -2.44
CA GLY A 43 -29.57 -5.28 -1.47
C GLY A 43 -30.88 -6.05 -1.31
N THR A 44 -31.49 -5.97 -0.13
CA THR A 44 -32.83 -6.51 0.14
C THR A 44 -33.91 -5.67 -0.55
N ALA A 45 -35.11 -6.22 -0.73
CA ALA A 45 -36.17 -5.56 -1.52
C ALA A 45 -36.57 -4.17 -0.97
N ASP A 46 -36.48 -3.96 0.34
CA ASP A 46 -36.72 -2.68 1.01
C ASP A 46 -35.59 -1.66 0.81
N HIS A 47 -34.41 -2.09 0.38
CA HIS A 47 -33.27 -1.24 0.01
C HIS A 47 -33.09 -1.13 -1.52
N CYS A 48 -34.13 -1.43 -2.29
CA CYS A 48 -34.13 -1.26 -3.73
C CYS A 48 -35.18 -0.22 -4.14
N VAL A 49 -34.82 0.57 -5.14
CA VAL A 49 -35.70 1.53 -5.81
C VAL A 49 -36.75 0.76 -6.61
N GLN A 50 -38.02 1.17 -6.52
CA GLN A 50 -39.10 0.58 -7.32
C GLN A 50 -38.93 0.94 -8.80
N PRO A 51 -39.40 0.11 -9.76
CA PRO A 51 -39.27 0.41 -11.19
C PRO A 51 -39.81 1.80 -11.56
N ASN A 52 -38.95 2.64 -12.12
CA ASN A 52 -39.26 3.99 -12.60
C ASN A 52 -38.19 4.48 -13.60
N ASP A 53 -38.37 5.68 -14.14
CA ASP A 53 -37.43 6.41 -14.99
C ASP A 53 -36.77 7.59 -14.26
N ASP A 54 -37.56 8.56 -13.82
CA ASP A 54 -37.05 9.85 -13.31
C ASP A 54 -37.22 10.04 -11.81
N GLY A 55 -37.64 8.98 -11.12
CA GLY A 55 -37.79 9.00 -9.67
C GLY A 55 -36.49 8.66 -8.95
N GLY A 56 -36.67 8.03 -7.79
CA GLY A 56 -35.59 7.58 -6.94
C GLY A 56 -36.15 6.68 -5.85
N TYR A 57 -35.39 6.51 -4.77
CA TYR A 57 -35.86 5.75 -3.61
C TYR A 57 -37.07 6.38 -2.91
N GLY A 58 -37.29 7.69 -3.12
CA GLY A 58 -38.49 8.42 -2.67
C GLY A 58 -38.44 8.89 -1.22
N ARG A 59 -37.28 8.72 -0.55
CA ARG A 59 -36.99 9.26 0.78
C ARG A 59 -35.46 9.32 0.99
N PRO A 60 -34.97 10.20 1.88
CA PRO A 60 -33.55 10.24 2.21
C PRO A 60 -33.09 8.94 2.89
N ILE A 61 -31.92 8.45 2.48
CA ILE A 61 -31.23 7.30 3.06
C ILE A 61 -30.30 7.82 4.17
N ASP A 62 -30.43 7.25 5.36
CA ASP A 62 -29.64 7.64 6.53
C ASP A 62 -28.19 7.12 6.42
N LEU A 63 -27.23 8.05 6.49
CA LEU A 63 -25.80 7.75 6.44
C LEU A 63 -25.24 7.38 7.81
N ARG A 64 -25.90 7.74 8.91
CA ARG A 64 -25.36 7.62 10.26
C ARG A 64 -24.95 6.20 10.68
N PRO A 65 -25.61 5.11 10.21
CA PRO A 65 -25.13 3.76 10.50
C PRO A 65 -23.74 3.46 9.92
N ALA A 66 -23.39 4.09 8.80
CA ALA A 66 -22.06 3.99 8.17
C ALA A 66 -21.10 5.10 8.62
N PHE A 67 -21.62 6.31 8.80
CA PHE A 67 -20.89 7.54 9.09
C PHE A 67 -21.57 8.28 10.26
N PRO A 68 -21.28 7.92 11.53
CA PRO A 68 -21.99 8.50 12.68
C PRO A 68 -21.93 10.03 12.77
N GLY A 69 -20.84 10.64 12.30
CA GLY A 69 -20.66 12.09 12.21
C GLY A 69 -21.20 12.76 10.94
N GLY A 70 -21.68 11.96 9.96
CA GLY A 70 -22.03 12.42 8.61
C GLY A 70 -20.82 12.59 7.68
N LEU A 71 -21.11 12.93 6.43
CA LEU A 71 -20.14 13.16 5.35
C LEU A 71 -19.88 14.65 5.14
N GLY A 72 -18.63 15.07 5.22
CA GLY A 72 -18.13 16.39 4.88
C GLY A 72 -17.94 16.52 3.38
N PHE A 73 -18.83 17.24 2.71
CA PHE A 73 -18.80 17.44 1.27
C PHE A 73 -19.02 18.93 0.94
N PHE A 74 -18.02 19.54 0.30
CA PHE A 74 -17.91 20.96 -0.05
C PHE A 74 -18.22 21.94 1.09
N GLY A 75 -17.66 21.67 2.27
CA GLY A 75 -17.75 22.53 3.44
C GLY A 75 -19.07 22.42 4.21
N ARG A 76 -19.88 21.40 3.91
CA ARG A 76 -21.11 21.05 4.63
C ARG A 76 -21.06 19.60 5.08
N THR A 77 -21.73 19.30 6.18
CA THR A 77 -21.86 17.93 6.70
C THR A 77 -23.25 17.40 6.41
N TYR A 78 -23.33 16.23 5.77
CA TYR A 78 -24.58 15.57 5.40
C TYR A 78 -24.76 14.27 6.18
N GLN A 79 -25.95 14.07 6.75
CA GLN A 79 -26.31 12.85 7.50
C GLN A 79 -27.21 11.91 6.69
N SER A 80 -27.61 12.33 5.49
CA SER A 80 -28.40 11.53 4.57
C SER A 80 -28.11 11.95 3.13
N PHE A 81 -28.53 11.12 2.19
CA PHE A 81 -28.55 11.42 0.75
C PHE A 81 -29.83 10.90 0.11
N TYR A 82 -30.13 11.39 -1.08
CA TYR A 82 -31.20 10.94 -1.95
C TYR A 82 -30.60 10.11 -3.08
N LEU A 83 -31.21 8.95 -3.36
CA LEU A 83 -30.79 8.04 -4.40
C LEU A 83 -31.70 8.20 -5.62
N ASN A 84 -31.14 8.68 -6.72
CA ASN A 84 -31.88 8.98 -7.94
C ASN A 84 -31.69 7.87 -8.97
N THR A 85 -32.75 7.56 -9.72
CA THR A 85 -32.74 6.52 -10.75
C THR A 85 -31.71 6.82 -11.84
N ASN A 86 -31.60 8.09 -12.20
CA ASN A 86 -30.69 8.64 -13.21
C ASN A 86 -29.21 8.66 -12.79
N GLY A 87 -28.74 7.66 -12.04
CA GLY A 87 -27.32 7.35 -11.87
C GLY A 87 -26.50 8.34 -11.02
N ASN A 88 -27.15 8.99 -10.05
CA ASN A 88 -26.50 9.91 -9.11
C ASN A 88 -27.11 9.83 -7.71
N ILE A 89 -26.36 10.32 -6.73
CA ILE A 89 -26.89 10.68 -5.42
C ILE A 89 -26.81 12.19 -5.22
N THR A 90 -27.76 12.72 -4.47
CA THR A 90 -27.84 14.14 -4.13
C THR A 90 -28.02 14.33 -2.63
N PHE A 91 -27.64 15.51 -2.13
CA PHE A 91 -27.64 15.74 -0.68
C PHE A 91 -28.76 16.66 -0.17
N ASN A 92 -29.35 17.49 -1.03
CA ASN A 92 -30.40 18.43 -0.61
C ASN A 92 -31.81 17.87 -0.83
N ASP A 93 -32.08 17.29 -2.00
CA ASP A 93 -33.40 16.76 -2.39
C ASP A 93 -33.25 15.68 -3.49
N ASP A 94 -34.33 14.98 -3.83
CA ASP A 94 -34.39 14.10 -5.00
C ASP A 94 -34.15 14.91 -6.30
N LEU A 95 -33.58 14.27 -7.32
CA LEU A 95 -33.30 14.90 -8.63
C LEU A 95 -33.86 14.04 -9.77
N SER A 96 -34.93 14.53 -10.39
CA SER A 96 -35.61 13.87 -11.52
C SER A 96 -35.10 14.29 -12.89
N GLN A 97 -34.10 15.17 -12.95
CA GLN A 97 -33.57 15.65 -14.23
C GLN A 97 -32.77 14.53 -14.91
N TYR A 98 -33.18 14.17 -16.12
CA TYR A 98 -32.65 13.03 -16.88
C TYR A 98 -31.57 13.40 -17.90
N THR A 99 -31.74 14.55 -18.59
CA THR A 99 -30.68 15.09 -19.44
C THR A 99 -29.68 15.81 -18.56
N PRO A 100 -28.43 15.31 -18.45
CA PRO A 100 -27.48 15.84 -17.51
C PRO A 100 -26.96 17.23 -17.94
N ASP A 101 -26.97 18.16 -16.99
CA ASP A 101 -26.27 19.43 -17.14
C ASP A 101 -24.75 19.24 -16.93
N ALA A 102 -23.94 20.11 -17.54
CA ALA A 102 -22.52 20.14 -17.20
C ALA A 102 -22.36 20.70 -15.80
N PHE A 103 -21.50 20.06 -15.02
CA PHE A 103 -21.01 20.67 -13.80
C PHE A 103 -20.23 21.97 -14.10
N PRO A 104 -20.34 22.99 -13.24
CA PRO A 104 -21.04 22.98 -11.97
C PRO A 104 -22.52 23.37 -12.08
N VAL A 105 -23.41 22.65 -11.39
CA VAL A 105 -24.84 22.97 -11.24
C VAL A 105 -25.14 23.78 -9.97
N ALA A 106 -26.35 24.32 -9.89
CA ALA A 106 -26.78 25.18 -8.81
C ALA A 106 -27.58 24.41 -7.76
N ASP A 107 -27.39 24.76 -6.49
CA ASP A 107 -28.22 24.41 -5.33
C ASP A 107 -28.41 22.90 -5.09
N GLN A 108 -27.62 22.05 -5.76
CA GLN A 108 -27.74 20.60 -5.71
C GLN A 108 -26.36 19.92 -5.64
N PRO A 109 -25.78 19.77 -4.43
CA PRO A 109 -24.57 18.99 -4.23
C PRO A 109 -24.84 17.53 -4.60
N MET A 110 -23.94 16.92 -5.39
CA MET A 110 -24.15 15.57 -5.91
C MET A 110 -22.85 14.79 -6.15
N ILE A 111 -22.99 13.46 -6.13
CA ILE A 111 -21.99 12.51 -6.61
C ILE A 111 -22.64 11.70 -7.73
N ALA A 112 -22.07 11.78 -8.92
CA ALA A 112 -22.61 11.16 -10.12
C ALA A 112 -21.60 10.14 -10.68
N PRO A 113 -21.72 8.85 -10.36
CA PRO A 113 -20.97 7.81 -11.07
C PRO A 113 -21.40 7.72 -12.54
N TRP A 114 -22.67 8.03 -12.87
CA TRP A 114 -23.19 7.99 -14.24
C TRP A 114 -24.52 8.75 -14.38
N TRP A 115 -24.51 10.08 -14.40
CA TRP A 115 -25.76 10.83 -14.53
C TRP A 115 -26.27 10.84 -15.98
N ALA A 116 -27.32 10.06 -16.25
CA ALA A 116 -28.04 9.99 -17.51
C ALA A 116 -29.46 9.45 -17.33
N ASP A 117 -30.21 9.45 -18.42
CA ASP A 117 -31.62 9.06 -18.55
C ASP A 117 -31.81 7.52 -18.46
N VAL A 118 -31.73 7.01 -17.24
CA VAL A 118 -31.85 5.59 -16.88
C VAL A 118 -33.32 5.20 -16.82
N ASP A 119 -33.70 4.07 -17.41
CA ASP A 119 -35.09 3.58 -17.32
C ASP A 119 -35.15 2.12 -16.84
N THR A 120 -35.70 1.95 -15.64
CA THR A 120 -35.83 0.64 -15.01
C THR A 120 -37.17 -0.06 -15.26
N ARG A 121 -38.06 0.53 -16.06
CA ARG A 121 -39.39 -0.02 -16.40
C ARG A 121 -39.33 -1.11 -17.47
N GLY A 122 -38.21 -1.27 -18.17
CA GLY A 122 -37.96 -2.33 -19.18
C GLY A 122 -38.02 -3.77 -18.65
N GLY A 123 -38.34 -3.96 -17.36
CA GLY A 123 -38.53 -5.26 -16.72
C GLY A 123 -37.23 -5.90 -16.22
N GLY A 124 -37.36 -7.02 -15.51
CA GLY A 124 -36.23 -7.82 -15.02
C GLY A 124 -35.93 -7.68 -13.52
N GLN A 125 -36.50 -6.68 -12.85
CA GLN A 125 -36.35 -6.52 -11.40
C GLN A 125 -36.98 -7.68 -10.61
N PRO A 126 -36.43 -8.03 -9.44
CA PRO A 126 -35.23 -7.46 -8.81
C PRO A 126 -33.93 -8.08 -9.32
N THR A 127 -33.99 -9.05 -10.25
CA THR A 127 -32.82 -9.79 -10.74
C THR A 127 -32.02 -9.10 -11.85
N ASN A 128 -32.55 -8.00 -12.39
CA ASN A 128 -31.97 -7.25 -13.49
C ASN A 128 -32.60 -5.86 -13.55
N ASN A 129 -31.95 -4.89 -14.21
CA ASN A 129 -32.49 -3.53 -14.39
C ASN A 129 -32.94 -2.89 -13.06
N SER A 130 -32.12 -3.05 -12.02
CA SER A 130 -32.46 -2.76 -10.63
C SER A 130 -31.47 -1.81 -9.99
N ILE A 131 -31.95 -0.95 -9.09
CA ILE A 131 -31.11 -0.03 -8.34
C ILE A 131 -31.29 -0.32 -6.86
N CYS A 132 -30.20 -0.66 -6.17
CA CYS A 132 -30.23 -1.04 -4.76
C CYS A 132 -29.09 -0.38 -3.99
N PHE A 133 -29.27 -0.24 -2.68
CA PHE A 133 -28.21 0.24 -1.79
C PHE A 133 -28.02 -0.70 -0.60
N HIS A 134 -26.86 -0.56 0.03
CA HIS A 134 -26.51 -1.22 1.28
C HIS A 134 -25.78 -0.24 2.18
N VAL A 135 -26.16 -0.22 3.46
CA VAL A 135 -25.52 0.60 4.49
C VAL A 135 -25.02 -0.34 5.57
N GLU A 136 -23.72 -0.28 5.84
CA GLU A 136 -23.07 -1.03 6.91
C GLU A 136 -22.04 -0.14 7.60
N PRO A 137 -21.49 -0.53 8.77
CA PRO A 137 -20.47 0.26 9.42
C PRO A 137 -19.33 0.61 8.46
N ASN A 138 -18.97 1.90 8.44
CA ASN A 138 -17.89 2.47 7.62
C ASN A 138 -18.09 2.44 6.10
N ARG A 139 -19.24 1.97 5.59
CA ARG A 139 -19.44 1.81 4.15
C ARG A 139 -20.89 1.94 3.71
N VAL A 140 -21.09 2.64 2.59
CA VAL A 140 -22.34 2.66 1.83
C VAL A 140 -22.04 2.21 0.41
N VAL A 141 -22.87 1.31 -0.12
CA VAL A 141 -22.77 0.82 -1.48
C VAL A 141 -24.07 1.13 -2.21
N VAL A 142 -24.00 1.71 -3.40
CA VAL A 142 -25.14 1.97 -4.27
C VAL A 142 -24.85 1.34 -5.62
N THR A 143 -25.76 0.49 -6.09
CA THR A 143 -25.57 -0.31 -7.30
C THR A 143 -26.69 -0.01 -8.29
N TRP A 144 -26.31 0.39 -9.51
CA TRP A 144 -27.18 0.42 -10.68
C TRP A 144 -26.86 -0.83 -11.50
N HIS A 145 -27.61 -1.90 -11.21
CA HIS A 145 -27.32 -3.21 -11.77
C HIS A 145 -28.04 -3.42 -13.09
N ASN A 146 -27.25 -3.56 -14.16
CA ASN A 146 -27.74 -3.85 -15.51
C ASN A 146 -28.90 -2.93 -15.93
N VAL A 147 -28.73 -1.63 -15.74
CA VAL A 147 -29.77 -0.64 -16.00
C VAL A 147 -29.85 -0.28 -17.48
N GLY A 148 -31.09 -0.20 -17.98
CA GLY A 148 -31.42 0.25 -19.32
C GLY A 148 -31.45 1.77 -19.45
N TYR A 149 -31.71 2.24 -20.67
CA TYR A 149 -31.87 3.66 -20.99
C TYR A 149 -33.29 3.95 -21.45
N TYR A 150 -33.74 5.19 -21.27
CA TYR A 150 -35.05 5.61 -21.76
C TYR A 150 -35.16 5.44 -23.28
N SER A 151 -36.27 4.94 -23.84
CA SER A 151 -37.60 4.72 -23.23
C SER A 151 -37.90 3.24 -22.96
N SER A 152 -37.43 2.72 -21.82
CA SER A 152 -37.59 1.32 -21.38
C SER A 152 -36.82 0.30 -22.22
N HIS A 153 -35.71 0.73 -22.81
CA HIS A 153 -34.83 -0.17 -23.57
C HIS A 153 -34.08 -1.12 -22.65
N ASN A 154 -33.94 -2.36 -23.10
CA ASN A 154 -33.19 -3.42 -22.41
C ASN A 154 -32.23 -4.17 -23.35
N ASP A 155 -31.98 -3.62 -24.54
CA ASP A 155 -31.07 -4.16 -25.55
C ASP A 155 -29.59 -3.83 -25.27
N ARG A 156 -29.33 -2.80 -24.46
CA ARG A 156 -28.03 -2.40 -23.93
C ARG A 156 -28.16 -2.02 -22.47
N LEU A 157 -27.21 -2.46 -21.66
CA LEU A 157 -27.28 -2.34 -20.20
C LEU A 157 -25.95 -1.84 -19.63
N ASN A 158 -26.03 -0.87 -18.73
CA ASN A 158 -24.89 -0.42 -17.94
C ASN A 158 -24.93 -1.10 -16.57
N ASP A 159 -23.77 -1.47 -16.04
CA ASP A 159 -23.62 -2.14 -14.75
C ASP A 159 -22.51 -1.43 -13.96
N PHE A 160 -22.91 -0.64 -12.98
CA PHE A 160 -21.99 0.21 -12.22
C PHE A 160 -22.40 0.39 -10.77
N GLN A 161 -21.42 0.72 -9.93
CA GLN A 161 -21.57 0.83 -8.49
C GLN A 161 -20.76 2.00 -7.96
N MET A 162 -21.30 2.66 -6.94
CA MET A 162 -20.60 3.64 -6.13
C MET A 162 -20.45 3.09 -4.72
N VAL A 163 -19.26 3.25 -4.15
CA VAL A 163 -18.95 2.93 -2.75
C VAL A 163 -18.48 4.20 -2.07
N LEU A 164 -19.11 4.53 -0.94
CA LEU A 164 -18.62 5.53 -0.01
C LEU A 164 -18.04 4.78 1.19
N SER A 165 -16.80 5.07 1.57
CA SER A 165 -16.19 4.50 2.78
C SER A 165 -15.62 5.58 3.68
N THR A 166 -15.58 5.34 4.99
CA THR A 166 -14.89 6.27 5.91
C THR A 166 -13.47 6.49 5.43
N SER A 167 -13.00 7.74 5.51
CA SER A 167 -11.57 7.98 5.38
C SER A 167 -10.88 7.14 6.45
N GLY A 168 -9.84 6.40 6.08
CA GLY A 168 -9.01 5.73 7.06
C GLY A 168 -8.19 6.71 7.90
N SER A 169 -8.66 7.94 8.18
CA SER A 169 -8.07 9.02 9.00
C SER A 169 -9.05 9.45 10.09
N CYS A 170 -8.54 9.87 11.23
CA CYS A 170 -9.16 10.41 12.43
C CYS A 170 -9.75 11.82 12.27
N THR A 171 -9.90 12.33 11.05
CA THR A 171 -10.39 13.68 10.81
C THR A 171 -11.83 13.83 11.29
N THR A 172 -12.08 14.88 12.06
CA THR A 172 -13.41 15.23 12.62
C THR A 172 -14.33 15.92 11.61
N GLY A 173 -13.90 16.01 10.34
CA GLY A 173 -14.54 16.80 9.28
C GLY A 173 -15.55 16.07 8.41
N GLY A 174 -15.78 14.77 8.65
CA GLY A 174 -16.64 13.93 7.80
C GLY A 174 -15.96 13.47 6.52
N ASP A 175 -14.64 13.34 6.52
CA ASP A 175 -13.88 12.87 5.35
C ASP A 175 -14.29 11.44 4.96
N PHE A 176 -14.23 11.17 3.67
CA PHE A 176 -14.62 9.88 3.11
C PHE A 176 -13.91 9.61 1.79
N ASP A 177 -13.86 8.34 1.42
CA ASP A 177 -13.37 7.89 0.13
C ASP A 177 -14.54 7.48 -0.74
N VAL A 178 -14.38 7.69 -2.05
CA VAL A 178 -15.37 7.32 -3.05
C VAL A 178 -14.74 6.40 -4.06
N GLU A 179 -15.38 5.27 -4.31
CA GLU A 179 -15.01 4.33 -5.36
C GLU A 179 -16.13 4.23 -6.38
N PHE A 180 -15.82 4.42 -7.66
CA PHE A 180 -16.71 4.02 -8.76
C PHE A 180 -16.18 2.72 -9.36
N ARG A 181 -17.10 1.78 -9.56
CA ARG A 181 -16.84 0.48 -10.17
C ARG A 181 -17.72 0.36 -11.40
N TYR A 182 -17.12 0.33 -12.57
CA TYR A 182 -17.82 0.13 -13.83
C TYR A 182 -17.53 -1.28 -14.32
N ASN A 183 -18.52 -2.16 -14.27
CA ASN A 183 -18.41 -3.54 -14.75
C ASN A 183 -18.83 -3.65 -16.22
N ARG A 184 -19.81 -2.83 -16.64
CA ARG A 184 -20.31 -2.83 -18.01
C ARG A 184 -20.83 -1.46 -18.42
N CYS A 185 -20.44 -1.04 -19.62
CA CYS A 185 -20.88 0.21 -20.24
C CYS A 185 -21.25 -0.14 -21.68
N GLU A 186 -22.54 -0.11 -22.02
CA GLU A 186 -23.07 -0.44 -23.36
C GLU A 186 -23.86 0.73 -23.99
N TRP A 187 -24.29 1.71 -23.20
CA TRP A 187 -25.01 2.90 -23.67
C TRP A 187 -24.48 4.16 -22.97
N ILE A 188 -24.67 5.33 -23.57
CA ILE A 188 -24.19 6.65 -23.09
C ILE A 188 -25.28 7.72 -22.95
N THR A 189 -26.42 7.57 -23.63
CA THR A 189 -27.49 8.57 -23.69
C THR A 189 -28.86 7.91 -23.85
N GLY A 190 -29.89 8.41 -23.17
CA GLY A 190 -31.29 8.01 -23.40
C GLY A 190 -31.96 8.76 -24.56
N ASP A 191 -33.06 8.22 -25.08
CA ASP A 191 -33.73 8.75 -26.27
C ASP A 191 -34.22 10.20 -26.07
N ALA A 192 -34.75 10.55 -24.89
CA ALA A 192 -35.25 11.90 -24.60
C ALA A 192 -34.12 12.93 -24.48
N SER A 193 -32.88 12.48 -24.27
CA SER A 193 -31.67 13.30 -24.26
C SER A 193 -31.04 13.46 -25.66
N GLY A 194 -31.78 13.11 -26.72
CA GLY A 194 -31.35 13.17 -28.11
C GLY A 194 -30.53 11.96 -28.56
N GLY A 195 -30.54 10.88 -27.76
CA GLY A 195 -29.92 9.62 -28.11
C GLY A 195 -30.71 8.82 -29.14
N MET A 196 -30.04 7.88 -29.81
CA MET A 196 -30.66 6.86 -30.64
C MET A 196 -29.91 5.56 -30.44
N GLY A 197 -30.60 4.52 -29.98
CA GLY A 197 -29.97 3.22 -29.67
C GLY A 197 -28.90 3.30 -28.60
N GLY A 198 -29.07 4.19 -27.62
CA GLY A 198 -28.13 4.38 -26.51
C GLY A 198 -26.95 5.31 -26.79
N PHE A 199 -26.83 5.91 -27.98
CA PHE A 199 -25.70 6.77 -28.37
C PHE A 199 -26.14 8.10 -28.98
N GLY A 200 -25.22 9.08 -29.06
CA GLY A 200 -25.51 10.42 -29.57
C GLY A 200 -26.09 11.34 -28.49
N GLY A 201 -26.78 12.41 -28.88
CA GLY A 201 -27.42 13.34 -27.94
C GLY A 201 -26.46 13.96 -26.92
N THR A 202 -26.95 14.13 -25.68
CA THR A 202 -26.14 14.54 -24.52
C THR A 202 -25.70 13.32 -23.71
N PRO A 203 -24.41 12.92 -23.77
CA PRO A 203 -23.90 11.79 -23.01
C PRO A 203 -23.92 12.03 -21.50
N ALA A 204 -23.81 10.94 -20.74
CA ALA A 204 -23.79 10.94 -19.28
C ALA A 204 -22.75 11.92 -18.67
N GLN A 205 -23.06 12.46 -17.49
CA GLN A 205 -22.16 13.30 -16.69
C GLN A 205 -21.59 12.49 -15.52
N VAL A 206 -20.27 12.54 -15.31
CA VAL A 206 -19.58 11.78 -14.25
C VAL A 206 -18.69 12.68 -13.42
N GLY A 207 -18.83 12.60 -12.09
CA GLY A 207 -17.98 13.30 -11.14
C GLY A 207 -18.70 13.77 -9.88
N PHE A 208 -18.30 14.94 -9.38
CA PHE A 208 -18.70 15.51 -8.10
C PHE A 208 -19.06 16.98 -8.29
N ASP A 209 -20.16 17.43 -7.68
CA ASP A 209 -20.58 18.82 -7.71
C ASP A 209 -20.90 19.33 -6.32
N ALA A 210 -20.46 20.54 -6.00
CA ALA A 210 -20.78 21.22 -4.76
C ALA A 210 -22.17 21.84 -4.73
N GLY A 211 -22.85 21.95 -5.88
CA GLY A 211 -24.11 22.67 -6.01
C GLY A 211 -23.94 24.17 -5.76
N ASN A 212 -22.74 24.73 -5.93
CA ASN A 212 -22.47 26.14 -5.66
C ASN A 212 -22.03 26.92 -6.91
N ARG A 213 -22.26 26.34 -8.10
CA ARG A 213 -21.87 26.89 -9.42
C ARG A 213 -20.38 27.16 -9.59
N ARG A 214 -19.52 26.63 -8.72
CA ARG A 214 -18.10 26.96 -8.71
C ARG A 214 -17.20 25.74 -8.53
N ASN A 215 -17.47 24.95 -7.50
CA ASN A 215 -16.62 23.82 -7.13
C ASN A 215 -17.23 22.54 -7.68
N PHE A 216 -16.49 21.86 -8.54
CA PHE A 216 -16.87 20.57 -9.09
C PHE A 216 -15.62 19.83 -9.58
N VAL A 217 -15.75 18.53 -9.78
CA VAL A 217 -14.79 17.69 -10.49
C VAL A 217 -15.58 16.86 -11.50
N ALA A 218 -15.16 16.87 -12.76
CA ALA A 218 -15.71 15.99 -13.78
C ALA A 218 -14.60 15.10 -14.33
N LEU A 219 -14.93 13.86 -14.67
CA LEU A 219 -13.98 12.99 -15.36
C LEU A 219 -13.72 13.53 -16.78
N PRO A 220 -12.52 13.35 -17.35
CA PRO A 220 -12.18 13.86 -18.68
C PRO A 220 -13.17 13.43 -19.78
N GLU A 221 -13.72 12.22 -19.67
CA GLU A 221 -14.64 11.65 -20.65
C GLU A 221 -16.11 12.07 -20.42
N SER A 222 -16.40 12.81 -19.34
CA SER A 222 -17.75 13.26 -18.98
C SER A 222 -18.41 14.08 -20.09
N ARG A 223 -19.68 13.79 -20.41
CA ARG A 223 -20.46 14.40 -21.49
C ARG A 223 -19.85 14.27 -22.89
N MET A 224 -18.91 13.36 -23.09
CA MET A 224 -18.34 13.05 -24.40
C MET A 224 -18.76 11.66 -24.86
N PRO A 225 -18.80 11.38 -26.18
CA PRO A 225 -19.05 10.02 -26.69
C PRO A 225 -18.06 8.98 -26.18
N THR A 226 -16.86 9.42 -25.77
CA THR A 226 -15.80 8.58 -25.21
C THR A 226 -16.06 8.12 -23.77
N ILE A 227 -17.15 8.55 -23.13
CA ILE A 227 -17.49 8.17 -21.74
C ILE A 227 -17.58 6.66 -21.53
N ILE A 228 -17.86 5.89 -22.58
CA ILE A 228 -17.82 4.41 -22.55
C ILE A 228 -16.46 3.87 -22.08
N ASN A 229 -15.38 4.65 -22.24
CA ASN A 229 -14.03 4.25 -21.86
C ASN A 229 -13.81 4.23 -20.35
N VAL A 230 -14.71 4.74 -19.51
CA VAL A 230 -14.58 4.57 -18.05
C VAL A 230 -14.61 3.09 -17.65
N CYS A 231 -15.26 2.22 -18.43
CA CYS A 231 -15.16 0.76 -18.25
C CYS A 231 -13.80 0.16 -18.67
N ARG A 232 -12.95 0.92 -19.38
CA ARG A 232 -11.72 0.47 -20.03
C ARG A 232 -10.46 1.17 -19.52
N SER A 233 -10.61 2.19 -18.69
CA SER A 233 -9.53 2.91 -18.04
C SER A 233 -9.74 2.94 -16.53
N THR A 234 -8.75 3.47 -15.82
CA THR A 234 -8.75 3.60 -14.37
C THR A 234 -7.89 4.80 -13.99
N ASN A 235 -8.21 5.47 -12.88
CA ASN A 235 -7.32 6.46 -12.28
C ASN A 235 -6.41 5.85 -11.19
N VAL A 236 -6.52 4.54 -10.94
CA VAL A 236 -5.72 3.81 -9.96
C VAL A 236 -4.51 3.18 -10.67
N PRO A 237 -3.27 3.57 -10.34
CA PRO A 237 -2.08 2.98 -10.96
C PRO A 237 -2.05 1.45 -10.76
N GLY A 238 -1.93 0.70 -11.85
CA GLY A 238 -1.99 -0.76 -11.82
C GLY A 238 -3.36 -1.35 -11.45
N GLY A 239 -4.38 -0.50 -11.31
CA GLY A 239 -5.75 -0.92 -11.01
C GLY A 239 -6.43 -1.62 -12.18
N THR A 240 -7.47 -2.39 -11.88
CA THR A 240 -8.33 -3.00 -12.90
C THR A 240 -9.09 -1.91 -13.67
N PRO A 241 -9.20 -2.00 -15.01
CA PRO A 241 -10.10 -1.14 -15.79
C PRO A 241 -11.50 -1.08 -15.18
N GLY A 242 -12.15 0.09 -15.19
CA GLY A 242 -13.44 0.31 -14.53
C GLY A 242 -13.35 0.74 -13.08
N LEU A 243 -12.17 0.70 -12.44
CA LEU A 243 -12.00 1.17 -11.07
C LEU A 243 -11.60 2.64 -11.04
N TYR A 244 -12.35 3.46 -10.31
CA TYR A 244 -11.96 4.83 -10.00
C TYR A 244 -12.05 5.09 -8.51
N ARG A 245 -11.02 5.75 -7.95
CA ARG A 245 -10.99 6.12 -6.52
C ARG A 245 -10.72 7.60 -6.33
N PHE A 246 -11.43 8.20 -5.38
CA PHE A 246 -11.33 9.61 -5.04
C PHE A 246 -11.32 9.78 -3.52
N GLN A 247 -10.61 10.80 -3.03
CA GLN A 247 -10.54 11.11 -1.61
C GLN A 247 -11.21 12.46 -1.36
N ILE A 248 -12.17 12.49 -0.45
CA ILE A 248 -12.82 13.73 -0.02
C ILE A 248 -12.22 14.10 1.33
N ARG A 249 -11.54 15.23 1.40
CA ARG A 249 -10.79 15.69 2.58
C ARG A 249 -11.09 17.16 2.86
N GLY A 250 -11.44 17.48 4.11
CA GLY A 250 -11.83 18.83 4.52
C GLY A 250 -13.03 19.39 3.74
N GLY A 251 -13.88 18.51 3.21
CA GLY A 251 -14.96 18.86 2.28
C GLY A 251 -14.52 19.18 0.85
N GLY A 252 -13.24 19.25 0.53
CA GLY A 252 -12.79 19.34 -0.87
C GLY A 252 -12.73 17.96 -1.52
N VAL A 253 -13.05 17.88 -2.82
CA VAL A 253 -12.66 16.71 -3.63
C VAL A 253 -11.16 16.85 -3.88
N ALA A 254 -10.34 16.20 -3.07
CA ALA A 254 -8.93 16.03 -3.38
C ALA A 254 -8.87 14.97 -4.48
N GLY A 255 -8.67 15.41 -5.73
CA GLY A 255 -8.22 14.51 -6.79
C GLY A 255 -7.03 13.72 -6.23
N GLY A 256 -7.21 12.40 -6.13
CA GLY A 256 -6.63 11.60 -5.06
C GLY A 256 -5.13 11.74 -4.84
N CYS A 257 -4.68 11.44 -3.62
CA CYS A 257 -3.30 11.04 -3.37
C CYS A 257 -3.00 9.66 -4.02
N THR A 258 -3.37 9.46 -5.28
CA THR A 258 -2.98 8.28 -6.03
C THR A 258 -1.48 8.35 -6.26
N GLY A 259 -0.80 7.40 -5.62
CA GLY A 259 0.63 7.23 -5.74
C GLY A 259 1.45 7.93 -4.69
N ALA A 260 0.90 8.34 -3.53
CA ALA A 260 1.71 8.65 -2.35
C ALA A 260 2.29 7.35 -1.75
N GLY A 261 3.51 7.40 -1.22
CA GLY A 261 4.25 6.24 -0.72
C GLY A 261 4.95 5.40 -1.81
N LEU A 262 4.76 5.72 -3.10
CA LEU A 262 5.44 5.07 -4.21
C LEU A 262 6.88 5.60 -4.38
N PRO A 263 7.82 4.75 -4.85
CA PRO A 263 9.16 5.19 -5.21
C PRO A 263 9.10 6.21 -6.35
N CYS A 264 9.91 7.25 -6.24
CA CYS A 264 10.03 8.30 -7.24
C CYS A 264 11.47 8.82 -7.31
N THR A 265 11.78 9.56 -8.37
CA THR A 265 13.09 10.22 -8.51
C THR A 265 13.00 11.68 -8.09
N VAL A 266 13.79 12.08 -7.09
CA VAL A 266 13.90 13.46 -6.63
C VAL A 266 14.67 14.26 -7.68
N ALA A 267 14.03 15.29 -8.24
CA ALA A 267 14.64 16.12 -9.26
C ALA A 267 15.92 16.80 -8.73
N GLY A 268 17.02 16.67 -9.48
CA GLY A 268 18.31 17.29 -9.13
C GLY A 268 19.16 16.52 -8.11
N GLN A 269 18.68 15.39 -7.59
CA GLN A 269 19.45 14.51 -6.72
C GLN A 269 20.00 13.31 -7.49
N MET A 270 21.20 12.86 -7.11
CA MET A 270 21.91 11.74 -7.75
C MET A 270 22.01 10.53 -6.83
N GLY A 271 22.28 9.36 -7.41
CA GLY A 271 22.52 8.13 -6.66
C GLY A 271 21.37 7.73 -5.75
N ALA A 272 21.71 7.30 -4.54
CA ALA A 272 20.73 6.90 -3.54
C ALA A 272 19.84 8.06 -3.05
N CYS A 273 20.32 9.31 -3.11
CA CYS A 273 19.53 10.50 -2.77
C CYS A 273 18.51 10.87 -3.84
N GLY A 274 18.76 10.45 -5.08
CA GLY A 274 17.80 10.53 -6.18
C GLY A 274 16.55 9.69 -5.92
N MET A 275 16.62 8.67 -5.06
CA MET A 275 15.49 7.82 -4.74
C MET A 275 14.68 8.40 -3.57
N GLY A 276 13.50 8.90 -3.87
CA GLY A 276 12.55 9.48 -2.92
C GLY A 276 11.25 8.68 -2.81
N VAL A 277 10.35 9.16 -1.97
CA VAL A 277 8.97 8.70 -1.89
C VAL A 277 8.05 9.88 -2.13
N THR A 278 6.99 9.59 -2.86
CA THR A 278 5.90 10.52 -3.13
C THR A 278 5.15 10.83 -1.84
N ILE A 279 5.09 12.10 -1.45
CA ILE A 279 4.24 12.59 -0.36
C ILE A 279 3.08 13.41 -0.92
N CYS A 280 1.96 13.40 -0.20
CA CYS A 280 0.80 14.21 -0.55
C CYS A 280 1.15 15.70 -0.49
N SER A 281 0.88 16.41 -1.58
CA SER A 281 0.98 17.87 -1.64
C SER A 281 -0.18 18.41 -2.48
N GLY A 282 -1.28 18.78 -1.83
CA GLY A 282 -2.50 19.24 -2.50
C GLY A 282 -3.19 18.11 -3.27
N MET A 283 -3.52 18.34 -4.55
CA MET A 283 -4.18 17.37 -5.46
C MET A 283 -3.18 16.49 -6.23
N GLY A 284 -1.93 16.40 -5.79
CA GLY A 284 -0.88 15.63 -6.45
C GLY A 284 0.15 15.09 -5.47
N THR A 285 1.12 14.35 -6.00
CA THR A 285 2.24 13.84 -5.23
C THR A 285 3.50 14.65 -5.52
N THR A 286 4.28 14.93 -4.48
CA THR A 286 5.62 15.52 -4.61
C THR A 286 6.65 14.50 -4.17
N CYS A 287 7.75 14.35 -4.92
CA CYS A 287 8.78 13.40 -4.55
C CYS A 287 9.65 14.00 -3.44
N GLN A 288 9.49 13.49 -2.22
CA GLN A 288 10.32 13.88 -1.08
C GLN A 288 11.56 12.98 -0.99
N GLN A 289 12.71 13.62 -0.82
CA GLN A 289 13.96 12.94 -0.49
C GLN A 289 13.85 12.34 0.91
N VAL A 290 13.98 11.02 1.00
CA VAL A 290 14.06 10.28 2.27
C VAL A 290 15.46 9.73 2.54
N ASN A 291 16.34 9.79 1.53
CA ASN A 291 17.72 9.33 1.62
C ASN A 291 18.68 10.51 1.72
N MET A 292 19.44 10.57 2.81
CA MET A 292 20.56 11.51 2.98
C MET A 292 21.89 10.87 2.55
N PRO A 293 22.90 11.68 2.18
CA PRO A 293 24.25 11.20 1.91
C PRO A 293 24.83 10.43 3.10
N ARG A 294 25.48 9.30 2.83
CA ARG A 294 26.19 8.46 3.80
C ARG A 294 27.61 8.18 3.31
N PRO A 295 28.54 7.75 4.19
CA PRO A 295 29.87 7.34 3.76
C PRO A 295 29.82 6.27 2.66
N ARG A 296 30.73 6.38 1.69
CA ARG A 296 30.86 5.46 0.56
C ARG A 296 31.10 4.02 1.03
N ARG A 297 30.58 3.05 0.28
CA ARG A 297 30.70 1.61 0.54
C ARG A 297 30.64 0.83 -0.76
N CYS A 298 31.36 -0.28 -0.86
CA CYS A 298 31.27 -1.17 -2.00
C CYS A 298 29.98 -2.00 -1.95
N ASN A 299 28.89 -1.44 -2.45
CA ASN A 299 27.59 -2.11 -2.49
C ASN A 299 26.84 -1.90 -3.82
N GLY A 300 27.46 -1.19 -4.77
CA GLY A 300 26.93 -0.94 -6.11
C GLY A 300 26.12 0.33 -6.15
N PHE A 301 26.21 1.17 -5.11
CA PHE A 301 25.37 2.34 -4.91
C PHE A 301 26.19 3.60 -4.65
N ASP A 302 25.77 4.69 -5.27
CA ASP A 302 26.23 6.05 -4.96
C ASP A 302 25.61 6.49 -3.62
N ASN A 303 26.32 6.18 -2.53
CA ASN A 303 25.85 6.36 -1.16
C ASN A 303 25.97 7.79 -0.65
N ASP A 304 26.93 8.55 -1.16
CA ASP A 304 27.18 9.96 -0.82
C ASP A 304 26.64 10.94 -1.87
N CYS A 305 26.00 10.43 -2.91
CA CYS A 305 25.13 11.15 -3.84
C CYS A 305 25.88 12.15 -4.72
N ASP A 306 27.10 11.81 -5.12
CA ASP A 306 27.97 12.65 -5.96
C ASP A 306 27.89 12.30 -7.46
N GLY A 307 27.09 11.29 -7.81
CA GLY A 307 26.91 10.79 -9.17
C GLY A 307 27.86 9.65 -9.55
N ALA A 308 28.77 9.23 -8.67
CA ALA A 308 29.73 8.16 -8.91
C ALA A 308 29.40 6.93 -8.05
N ILE A 309 29.33 5.75 -8.69
CA ILE A 309 29.08 4.49 -7.99
C ILE A 309 30.43 3.86 -7.62
N ASP A 310 30.65 3.64 -6.32
CA ASP A 310 31.78 2.89 -5.75
C ASP A 310 33.16 3.27 -6.32
N ASP A 311 33.36 4.56 -6.60
CA ASP A 311 34.53 5.13 -7.28
C ASP A 311 35.76 5.34 -6.36
N SER A 312 35.65 4.97 -5.09
CA SER A 312 36.73 5.10 -4.11
C SER A 312 37.53 3.80 -3.97
N ASN A 313 38.84 3.95 -3.77
CA ASN A 313 39.76 2.81 -3.74
C ASN A 313 39.87 2.12 -2.37
N ASP A 314 39.27 2.71 -1.33
CA ASP A 314 39.31 2.27 0.07
C ASP A 314 38.01 1.60 0.55
N LEU A 315 37.10 1.29 -0.38
CA LEU A 315 35.79 0.70 -0.07
C LEU A 315 35.85 -0.77 0.34
N CYS A 316 36.98 -1.43 0.07
CA CYS A 316 37.18 -2.86 0.29
C CYS A 316 38.43 -3.13 1.15
N PRO A 317 38.47 -4.28 1.85
CA PRO A 317 39.66 -4.72 2.58
C PRO A 317 40.91 -4.82 1.71
N THR A 318 42.08 -4.91 2.36
CA THR A 318 43.37 -5.06 1.68
C THR A 318 43.35 -6.23 0.68
N ASN A 319 43.82 -5.99 -0.55
CA ASN A 319 43.84 -6.91 -1.71
C ASN A 319 42.50 -7.16 -2.42
N GLN A 320 41.44 -6.47 -2.03
CA GLN A 320 40.16 -6.47 -2.76
C GLN A 320 39.94 -5.14 -3.47
N VAL A 321 39.10 -5.18 -4.50
CA VAL A 321 38.64 -4.01 -5.22
C VAL A 321 37.14 -4.11 -5.37
N CYS A 322 36.46 -2.97 -5.31
CA CYS A 322 35.03 -2.97 -5.54
C CYS A 322 34.74 -3.19 -7.03
N ASP A 323 34.02 -4.26 -7.36
CA ASP A 323 33.46 -4.48 -8.70
C ASP A 323 31.95 -4.69 -8.58
N ARG A 324 31.17 -3.77 -9.18
CA ARG A 324 29.69 -3.86 -9.29
C ARG A 324 29.01 -4.18 -7.95
N GLY A 325 29.48 -3.55 -6.88
CA GLY A 325 28.91 -3.69 -5.54
C GLY A 325 29.29 -4.94 -4.77
N GLN A 326 30.38 -5.60 -5.17
CA GLN A 326 31.02 -6.64 -4.38
C GLN A 326 32.51 -6.37 -4.25
N CYS A 327 33.04 -6.54 -3.03
CA CYS A 327 34.47 -6.61 -2.84
C CYS A 327 34.96 -7.95 -3.39
N VAL A 328 35.70 -7.87 -4.50
CA VAL A 328 36.24 -9.03 -5.18
C VAL A 328 37.75 -8.99 -5.15
N ASP A 329 38.36 -10.17 -5.15
CA ASP A 329 39.81 -10.29 -5.23
C ASP A 329 40.30 -9.84 -6.62
N ARG A 330 41.49 -9.26 -6.64
CA ARG A 330 42.21 -9.00 -7.91
C ARG A 330 42.63 -10.33 -8.51
N CYS A 331 42.59 -10.42 -9.84
CA CYS A 331 43.07 -11.61 -10.52
C CYS A 331 44.55 -11.86 -10.18
N GLN A 332 44.85 -13.05 -9.68
CA GLN A 332 46.22 -13.47 -9.46
C GLN A 332 46.86 -13.82 -10.82
N PRO A 333 48.04 -13.25 -11.17
CA PRO A 333 48.66 -13.46 -12.48
C PRO A 333 48.89 -14.93 -12.87
N GLU A 334 49.01 -15.82 -11.89
CA GLU A 334 49.38 -17.24 -12.13
C GLU A 334 48.29 -18.25 -11.67
N LEU A 335 47.35 -17.83 -10.82
CA LEU A 335 46.33 -18.70 -10.21
C LEU A 335 44.90 -18.38 -10.66
N GLY A 336 44.69 -17.29 -11.39
CA GLY A 336 43.37 -16.88 -11.86
C GLY A 336 42.44 -16.49 -10.70
N CYS A 337 41.20 -17.00 -10.72
CA CYS A 337 40.17 -16.75 -9.73
C CYS A 337 39.71 -18.06 -9.08
N LEU A 338 39.14 -17.96 -7.87
CA LEU A 338 38.51 -19.10 -7.20
C LEU A 338 37.40 -19.72 -8.07
N THR A 339 37.12 -21.01 -7.85
CA THR A 339 36.12 -21.78 -8.59
C THR A 339 34.77 -21.06 -8.64
N GLY A 340 34.17 -20.96 -9.84
CA GLY A 340 32.91 -20.25 -10.07
C GLY A 340 33.07 -18.74 -10.37
N ARG A 341 34.31 -18.24 -10.40
CA ARG A 341 34.63 -16.87 -10.79
C ARG A 341 35.57 -16.81 -11.97
N THR A 342 35.47 -15.74 -12.75
CA THR A 342 36.26 -15.48 -13.95
C THR A 342 36.87 -14.10 -13.86
N CYS A 343 38.11 -13.97 -14.35
CA CYS A 343 38.77 -12.69 -14.42
C CYS A 343 38.07 -11.79 -15.44
N SER A 344 37.56 -10.65 -14.99
CA SER A 344 37.02 -9.62 -15.88
C SER A 344 38.13 -8.90 -16.64
N ASP A 345 37.78 -8.18 -17.70
CA ASP A 345 38.71 -7.31 -18.43
C ASP A 345 39.33 -6.21 -17.56
N ARG A 346 38.76 -5.96 -16.36
CA ARG A 346 39.29 -5.01 -15.36
C ARG A 346 40.28 -5.64 -14.38
N GLY A 347 40.61 -6.92 -14.55
CA GLY A 347 41.53 -7.65 -13.66
C GLY A 347 40.91 -7.98 -12.30
N THR A 348 39.59 -8.16 -12.24
CA THR A 348 38.82 -8.47 -11.02
C THR A 348 38.12 -9.81 -11.12
N CYS A 349 38.05 -10.58 -10.03
CA CYS A 349 37.42 -11.89 -10.00
C CYS A 349 35.91 -11.80 -9.80
N VAL A 350 35.14 -11.90 -10.88
CA VAL A 350 33.67 -11.77 -10.87
C VAL A 350 32.98 -13.11 -11.06
N GLU A 351 31.72 -13.27 -10.61
CA GLU A 351 30.95 -14.48 -10.91
C GLU A 351 30.93 -14.78 -12.41
N THR A 352 31.22 -16.03 -12.78
CA THR A 352 31.27 -16.43 -14.20
C THR A 352 29.93 -16.19 -14.91
N SER A 353 28.82 -16.39 -14.21
CA SER A 353 27.46 -16.11 -14.68
C SER A 353 27.17 -14.63 -14.90
N CYS A 354 27.96 -13.74 -14.29
CA CYS A 354 27.82 -12.29 -14.35
C CYS A 354 28.86 -11.59 -15.24
N LEU A 355 29.79 -12.32 -15.86
CA LEU A 355 30.92 -11.74 -16.61
C LEU A 355 30.48 -10.78 -17.73
N ASN A 356 29.46 -11.15 -18.50
CA ASN A 356 28.93 -10.38 -19.62
C ASN A 356 27.55 -9.74 -19.33
N MET A 357 27.14 -9.72 -18.07
CA MET A 357 25.86 -9.12 -17.69
C MET A 357 26.00 -7.63 -17.43
N THR A 358 25.15 -6.85 -18.12
CA THR A 358 24.94 -5.43 -17.86
C THR A 358 23.56 -5.27 -17.25
N CYS A 359 23.51 -4.86 -15.97
CA CYS A 359 22.25 -4.60 -15.29
C CYS A 359 21.86 -3.13 -15.41
N PRO A 360 20.55 -2.81 -15.48
CA PRO A 360 20.04 -1.44 -15.38
C PRO A 360 20.52 -0.72 -14.12
N VAL A 361 20.40 0.61 -14.11
CA VAL A 361 20.62 1.42 -12.90
C VAL A 361 19.78 0.88 -11.74
N SER A 362 20.34 0.90 -10.53
CA SER A 362 19.71 0.34 -9.31
C SER A 362 19.49 -1.18 -9.34
N GLN A 363 20.31 -1.93 -10.08
CA GLN A 363 20.33 -3.40 -10.04
C GLN A 363 21.77 -3.90 -10.04
N ARG A 364 21.99 -5.10 -9.50
CA ARG A 364 23.27 -5.82 -9.58
C ARG A 364 23.08 -7.21 -10.13
N CYS A 365 24.14 -7.80 -10.69
CA CYS A 365 24.10 -9.20 -11.08
C CYS A 365 24.36 -10.09 -9.85
N SER A 366 23.49 -11.06 -9.63
CA SER A 366 23.65 -12.13 -8.64
C SER A 366 23.12 -13.43 -9.27
N ASP A 367 23.91 -14.50 -9.25
CA ASP A 367 23.52 -15.80 -9.84
C ASP A 367 23.11 -15.73 -11.32
N GLY A 368 23.74 -14.84 -12.09
CA GLY A 368 23.40 -14.66 -13.50
C GLY A 368 22.01 -14.05 -13.73
N ARG A 369 21.48 -13.30 -12.78
CA ARG A 369 20.26 -12.49 -12.91
C ARG A 369 20.50 -11.09 -12.38
N CYS A 370 19.87 -10.10 -13.00
CA CYS A 370 19.82 -8.77 -12.42
C CYS A 370 18.78 -8.76 -11.31
N VAL A 371 19.26 -8.55 -10.08
CA VAL A 371 18.42 -8.43 -8.88
C VAL A 371 18.32 -6.95 -8.49
N GLY A 372 17.10 -6.53 -8.18
CA GLY A 372 16.78 -5.20 -7.67
C GLY A 372 17.24 -5.00 -6.24
N LEU A 373 17.33 -3.73 -5.84
CA LEU A 373 17.89 -3.32 -4.55
C LEU A 373 17.21 -3.93 -3.31
N CYS A 374 15.94 -4.29 -3.45
CA CYS A 374 15.11 -4.83 -2.38
C CYS A 374 14.66 -6.27 -2.61
N ASP A 375 15.15 -6.89 -3.67
CA ASP A 375 14.77 -8.26 -4.01
C ASP A 375 15.36 -9.22 -2.96
N GLY A 376 14.49 -9.87 -2.20
CA GLY A 376 14.86 -10.81 -1.13
C GLY A 376 15.29 -10.17 0.20
N VAL A 377 15.20 -8.83 0.34
CA VAL A 377 15.53 -8.13 1.59
C VAL A 377 14.31 -8.06 2.50
N ASN A 378 14.41 -8.72 3.66
CA ASN A 378 13.39 -8.66 4.72
C ASN A 378 13.87 -7.76 5.85
N CYS A 379 13.50 -6.49 5.81
CA CYS A 379 14.00 -5.50 6.75
C CYS A 379 13.65 -5.79 8.23
N PRO A 380 14.43 -5.22 9.17
CA PRO A 380 14.12 -5.31 10.61
C PRO A 380 12.72 -4.78 10.93
N TRP A 381 12.22 -5.12 12.13
CA TRP A 381 10.86 -4.75 12.55
C TRP A 381 10.53 -3.24 12.33
N ALA A 382 9.31 -2.98 11.82
CA ALA A 382 8.79 -1.65 11.45
C ALA A 382 9.62 -0.89 10.39
N GLN A 383 10.36 -1.62 9.55
CA GLN A 383 11.06 -1.05 8.39
C GLN A 383 10.64 -1.75 7.11
N SER A 384 10.74 -1.03 6.00
CA SER A 384 10.51 -1.59 4.67
C SER A 384 11.71 -1.32 3.79
N CYS A 385 12.05 -2.26 2.90
CA CYS A 385 13.10 -2.01 1.94
C CYS A 385 12.58 -1.01 0.90
N ARG A 386 13.17 0.18 0.87
CA ARG A 386 12.93 1.18 -0.17
C ARG A 386 14.29 1.55 -0.75
N ALA A 387 14.45 1.40 -2.06
CA ALA A 387 15.65 1.84 -2.74
C ALA A 387 16.96 1.22 -2.19
N GLY A 388 16.92 -0.07 -1.80
CA GLY A 388 18.09 -0.80 -1.28
C GLY A 388 18.44 -0.51 0.15
N ARG A 389 17.49 0.06 0.90
CA ARG A 389 17.68 0.49 2.28
C ARG A 389 16.49 0.08 3.10
N CYS A 390 16.75 -0.48 4.27
CA CYS A 390 15.73 -0.61 5.29
C CYS A 390 15.50 0.75 5.92
N VAL A 391 14.34 1.33 5.65
CA VAL A 391 13.93 2.62 6.16
C VAL A 391 12.67 2.45 6.99
N ASN A 392 12.58 3.17 8.11
CA ASN A 392 11.32 3.29 8.82
C ASN A 392 10.39 4.17 7.96
N PRO A 393 9.28 3.62 7.44
CA PRO A 393 8.41 4.33 6.52
C PRO A 393 7.65 5.48 7.20
N CYS A 394 7.61 5.53 8.53
CA CYS A 394 7.03 6.58 9.34
C CYS A 394 8.05 7.57 9.92
N ALA A 395 9.35 7.38 9.66
CA ALA A 395 10.37 8.30 10.14
C ALA A 395 10.20 9.69 9.50
N GLY A 396 9.92 10.70 10.33
CA GLY A 396 9.72 12.09 9.89
C GLY A 396 8.35 12.38 9.30
N ILE A 397 7.44 11.40 9.27
CA ILE A 397 6.04 11.62 8.90
C ILE A 397 5.30 12.22 10.10
N VAL A 398 4.71 13.39 9.90
CA VAL A 398 3.81 14.03 10.86
C VAL A 398 2.41 13.94 10.28
N CYS A 399 1.53 13.24 10.99
CA CYS A 399 0.14 13.08 10.59
C CYS A 399 -0.74 14.14 11.27
N ASP A 400 -1.83 14.52 10.60
CA ASP A 400 -2.70 15.59 11.07
C ASP A 400 -3.67 15.11 12.15
N GLY A 401 -3.88 15.92 13.18
CA GLY A 401 -4.87 15.64 14.22
C GLY A 401 -4.56 14.39 15.04
N ALA A 402 -5.49 13.42 15.04
CA ALA A 402 -5.35 12.14 15.74
C ALA A 402 -4.96 10.98 14.81
N ASP A 403 -4.48 11.30 13.61
CA ASP A 403 -3.90 10.32 12.71
C ASP A 403 -2.55 9.82 13.23
N VAL A 404 -2.26 8.57 12.92
CA VAL A 404 -0.98 7.91 13.18
C VAL A 404 -0.42 7.40 11.87
N CYS A 405 0.91 7.43 11.72
CA CYS A 405 1.52 6.79 10.58
C CYS A 405 1.51 5.28 10.76
N ASP A 406 0.97 4.56 9.77
CA ASP A 406 0.91 3.11 9.77
C ASP A 406 2.31 2.50 9.72
N SER A 407 2.75 1.94 10.84
CA SER A 407 4.08 1.35 11.01
C SER A 407 4.11 -0.16 10.80
N ASP A 408 2.97 -0.80 10.51
CA ASP A 408 2.91 -2.25 10.32
C ASP A 408 3.49 -2.64 8.95
N PRO A 409 4.63 -3.35 8.88
CA PRO A 409 5.26 -3.72 7.61
C PRO A 409 4.43 -4.72 6.79
N SER A 410 3.42 -5.36 7.39
CA SER A 410 2.49 -6.25 6.70
C SER A 410 1.24 -5.54 6.17
N SER A 411 1.03 -4.28 6.55
CA SER A 411 -0.13 -3.49 6.14
C SER A 411 0.00 -2.93 4.72
N PRO A 412 -1.08 -2.94 3.91
CA PRO A 412 -1.07 -2.30 2.59
C PRO A 412 -0.94 -0.78 2.66
N THR A 413 -1.14 -0.17 3.82
CA THR A 413 -1.06 1.27 4.06
C THR A 413 0.23 1.70 4.77
N VAL A 414 1.24 0.83 4.87
CA VAL A 414 2.51 1.12 5.56
C VAL A 414 3.17 2.43 5.10
N GLY A 415 3.45 3.33 6.05
CA GLY A 415 3.98 4.66 5.81
C GLY A 415 2.94 5.72 5.41
N GLN A 416 1.65 5.40 5.47
CA GLN A 416 0.56 6.35 5.24
C GLN A 416 -0.03 6.82 6.58
N CYS A 417 -0.54 8.04 6.62
CA CYS A 417 -1.31 8.51 7.76
C CYS A 417 -2.68 7.84 7.75
N ILE A 418 -2.93 7.05 8.80
CA ILE A 418 -4.20 6.39 9.06
C ILE A 418 -4.82 6.92 10.36
N GLY A 419 -6.09 6.63 10.59
CA GLY A 419 -6.84 7.11 11.74
C GLY A 419 -6.36 6.38 12.97
N GLY A 420 -5.96 7.14 13.98
CA GLY A 420 -5.61 6.57 15.27
C GLY A 420 -6.78 5.82 15.91
N CYS A 421 -6.43 5.00 16.88
CA CYS A 421 -7.35 4.14 17.61
C CYS A 421 -8.41 4.90 18.42
N GLN A 422 -8.22 6.22 18.57
CA GLN A 422 -9.16 7.14 19.17
C GLN A 422 -10.42 7.33 18.31
N CYS A 423 -10.33 7.07 17.00
CA CYS A 423 -11.44 7.19 16.05
C CYS A 423 -11.85 5.83 15.46
N HIS A 424 -10.92 4.87 15.40
CA HIS A 424 -11.19 3.51 14.95
C HIS A 424 -10.83 2.51 16.05
N PRO A 425 -11.82 1.83 16.67
CA PRO A 425 -11.53 0.88 17.74
C PRO A 425 -10.52 -0.17 17.29
N CYS A 426 -9.56 -0.46 18.16
CA CYS A 426 -8.60 -1.52 17.89
C CYS A 426 -9.30 -2.87 17.69
N GLY A 427 -8.73 -3.70 16.83
CA GLY A 427 -9.17 -5.07 16.68
C GLY A 427 -9.07 -5.86 17.99
N PRO A 428 -9.70 -7.05 18.08
CA PRO A 428 -9.63 -7.89 19.27
C PRO A 428 -8.18 -8.15 19.73
N GLY A 429 -7.95 -8.12 21.04
CA GLY A 429 -6.62 -8.34 21.64
C GLY A 429 -5.66 -7.16 21.58
N HIS A 430 -6.16 -5.97 21.24
CA HIS A 430 -5.37 -4.74 21.17
C HIS A 430 -6.05 -3.61 21.96
N THR A 431 -5.23 -2.84 22.65
CA THR A 431 -5.64 -1.69 23.45
C THR A 431 -5.15 -0.41 22.78
N CYS A 432 -6.07 0.55 22.66
CA CYS A 432 -5.77 1.88 22.15
C CYS A 432 -4.85 2.65 23.10
N GLN A 433 -3.68 3.04 22.62
CA GLN A 433 -2.74 3.85 23.39
C GLN A 433 -3.03 5.35 23.26
N PRO A 434 -2.58 6.18 24.22
CA PRO A 434 -2.79 7.62 24.18
C PRO A 434 -2.21 8.33 22.95
N ASP A 435 -1.18 7.75 22.33
CA ASP A 435 -0.54 8.24 21.10
C ASP A 435 -1.30 7.88 19.81
N GLY A 436 -2.45 7.19 19.94
CA GLY A 436 -3.31 6.82 18.82
C GLY A 436 -2.96 5.46 18.19
N TYR A 437 -1.92 4.75 18.65
CA TYR A 437 -1.58 3.44 18.12
C TYR A 437 -2.37 2.31 18.80
N CYS A 438 -2.74 1.29 18.03
CA CYS A 438 -3.22 0.03 18.59
C CYS A 438 -2.04 -0.83 19.02
N THR A 439 -1.91 -1.08 20.32
CA THR A 439 -0.86 -1.96 20.87
C THR A 439 -1.51 -3.26 21.36
N GLU A 440 -0.88 -4.41 21.12
CA GLU A 440 -1.33 -5.70 21.66
C GLU A 440 -1.55 -5.58 23.18
N ASP A 441 -2.63 -6.16 23.70
CA ASP A 441 -2.96 -6.07 25.13
C ASP A 441 -1.80 -6.54 26.02
N ALA A 442 -1.10 -7.61 25.59
CA ALA A 442 0.06 -8.15 26.28
C ALA A 442 1.27 -7.21 26.28
N CYS A 443 1.36 -6.29 25.32
CA CYS A 443 2.44 -5.32 25.16
C CYS A 443 2.12 -3.95 25.76
N THR A 444 0.90 -3.73 26.26
CA THR A 444 0.51 -2.47 26.88
C THR A 444 1.36 -2.22 28.13
N GLY A 445 2.11 -1.11 28.14
CA GLY A 445 3.01 -0.74 29.25
C GLY A 445 4.37 -1.47 29.24
N VAL A 446 4.66 -2.31 28.24
CA VAL A 446 5.97 -2.95 28.10
C VAL A 446 6.94 -1.99 27.41
N THR A 447 8.09 -1.74 28.05
CA THR A 447 9.17 -0.94 27.46
C THR A 447 10.35 -1.84 27.11
N CYS A 448 10.70 -1.92 25.83
CA CYS A 448 11.81 -2.75 25.36
C CYS A 448 13.11 -1.95 25.19
N PRO A 449 14.28 -2.58 25.46
CA PRO A 449 15.58 -1.96 25.18
C PRO A 449 15.78 -1.65 23.69
N THR A 450 16.69 -0.74 23.38
CA THR A 450 17.07 -0.40 22.00
C THR A 450 17.39 -1.64 21.17
N GLY A 451 16.79 -1.71 19.98
CA GLY A 451 16.91 -2.85 19.07
C GLY A 451 15.95 -4.00 19.33
N ARG A 452 15.03 -3.88 20.28
CA ARG A 452 13.97 -4.88 20.55
C ARG A 452 12.58 -4.26 20.43
N HIS A 453 11.62 -5.07 20.01
CA HIS A 453 10.19 -4.71 20.01
C HIS A 453 9.41 -5.67 20.90
N CYS A 454 8.22 -5.27 21.32
CA CYS A 454 7.35 -6.16 22.08
C CYS A 454 6.54 -7.03 21.13
N GLU A 455 6.54 -8.34 21.39
CA GLU A 455 5.67 -9.32 20.74
C GLU A 455 5.16 -10.27 21.83
N ARG A 456 3.83 -10.44 21.97
CA ARG A 456 3.21 -11.30 22.99
C ARG A 456 3.67 -11.00 24.43
N GLY A 457 3.88 -9.72 24.73
CA GLY A 457 4.34 -9.24 26.04
C GLY A 457 5.82 -9.49 26.35
N MET A 458 6.61 -9.95 25.36
CA MET A 458 8.05 -10.20 25.51
C MET A 458 8.85 -9.32 24.55
N CYS A 459 10.01 -8.83 25.02
CA CYS A 459 10.92 -8.07 24.17
C CYS A 459 11.73 -9.01 23.28
N VAL A 460 11.36 -9.08 22.01
CA VAL A 460 12.04 -9.86 20.98
C VAL A 460 13.04 -8.98 20.23
N ASP A 461 14.12 -9.59 19.74
CA ASP A 461 15.13 -8.86 18.97
C ASP A 461 14.55 -8.44 17.62
N SER A 462 14.65 -7.15 17.29
CA SER A 462 14.16 -6.62 16.00
C SER A 462 15.00 -7.10 14.82
N CYS A 463 16.19 -7.66 15.11
CA CYS A 463 17.04 -8.37 14.17
C CYS A 463 16.82 -9.90 14.18
N ALA A 464 15.90 -10.44 14.98
CA ALA A 464 15.62 -11.87 14.95
C ALA A 464 14.75 -12.22 13.74
N THR A 465 15.28 -13.04 12.84
CA THR A 465 14.51 -13.66 11.75
C THR A 465 14.81 -15.16 11.67
N GLY A 466 13.95 -15.89 10.96
CA GLY A 466 14.10 -17.34 10.72
C GLY A 466 15.38 -17.69 9.95
N PRO A 467 15.69 -18.99 9.81
CA PRO A 467 16.99 -19.47 9.33
C PRO A 467 17.36 -19.08 7.88
N ASP A 468 16.42 -18.59 7.06
CA ASP A 468 16.59 -18.46 5.60
C ASP A 468 16.32 -17.06 5.02
N THR A 469 16.39 -15.98 5.81
CA THR A 469 16.09 -14.62 5.33
C THR A 469 17.31 -13.69 5.31
N ILE A 470 17.54 -13.00 4.20
CA ILE A 470 18.50 -11.90 4.09
C ILE A 470 17.85 -10.66 4.73
N LEU A 471 18.27 -10.34 5.95
CA LEU A 471 17.65 -9.30 6.80
C LEU A 471 18.00 -7.86 6.39
N CYS A 472 19.20 -7.66 5.85
CA CYS A 472 19.69 -6.35 5.44
C CYS A 472 20.21 -6.38 4.01
N PRO A 473 20.23 -5.22 3.32
CA PRO A 473 20.90 -5.06 2.04
C PRO A 473 22.36 -5.55 2.08
N ALA A 474 22.90 -5.90 0.91
CA ALA A 474 24.22 -6.49 0.84
C ALA A 474 25.32 -5.58 1.40
N GLY A 475 26.22 -6.16 2.20
CA GLY A 475 27.28 -5.43 2.90
C GLY A 475 26.82 -4.78 4.21
N GLU A 476 25.55 -4.95 4.60
CA GLU A 476 25.01 -4.51 5.89
C GLU A 476 24.74 -5.70 6.82
N THR A 477 24.73 -5.43 8.11
CA THR A 477 24.36 -6.38 9.16
C THR A 477 23.37 -5.69 10.08
N CYS A 478 22.30 -6.39 10.47
CA CYS A 478 21.37 -5.83 11.43
C CYS A 478 22.04 -5.75 12.79
N ARG A 479 22.08 -4.55 13.37
CA ARG A 479 22.58 -4.30 14.71
C ARG A 479 21.66 -3.31 15.40
N LEU A 480 21.18 -3.67 16.58
CA LEU A 480 20.25 -2.84 17.37
C LEU A 480 18.98 -2.45 16.59
N GLY A 481 18.45 -3.37 15.78
CA GLY A 481 17.24 -3.14 14.98
C GLY A 481 17.44 -2.28 13.72
N GLU A 482 18.67 -1.91 13.38
CA GLU A 482 18.97 -1.14 12.17
C GLU A 482 19.99 -1.87 11.29
N CYS A 483 19.84 -1.74 9.99
CA CYS A 483 20.87 -2.18 9.06
C CYS A 483 22.02 -1.18 9.08
N VAL A 484 23.16 -1.63 9.62
CA VAL A 484 24.41 -0.87 9.66
C VAL A 484 25.42 -1.55 8.76
N GLY A 485 26.33 -0.78 8.18
CA GLY A 485 27.35 -1.37 7.33
C GLY A 485 28.25 -2.34 8.09
N GLY A 486 28.38 -3.56 7.55
CA GLY A 486 29.15 -4.63 8.15
C GLY A 486 30.64 -4.28 8.19
N ALA A 487 31.31 -4.68 9.26
CA ALA A 487 32.75 -4.89 9.18
C ALA A 487 32.97 -6.09 8.26
N ALA A 488 33.89 -5.97 7.30
CA ALA A 488 34.23 -7.05 6.38
C ALA A 488 34.38 -8.37 7.13
N ALA A 489 33.65 -9.39 6.70
CA ALA A 489 33.87 -10.74 7.18
C ALA A 489 35.34 -11.06 6.98
N ARG A 490 36.07 -11.26 8.08
CA ARG A 490 37.38 -11.89 7.99
C ARG A 490 37.12 -13.27 7.38
N PRO A 491 37.81 -13.67 6.30
CA PRO A 491 37.72 -15.03 5.83
C PRO A 491 38.06 -15.94 7.00
N ASP A 492 37.10 -16.78 7.36
CA ASP A 492 37.30 -17.87 8.29
C ASP A 492 38.50 -18.65 7.76
N ALA A 493 39.57 -18.74 8.55
CA ALA A 493 40.75 -19.51 8.19
C ALA A 493 40.37 -20.98 8.30
N GLY A 494 39.67 -21.48 7.27
CA GLY A 494 39.37 -22.88 7.07
C GLY A 494 40.68 -23.65 7.05
N VAL A 495 40.93 -24.37 8.14
CA VAL A 495 42.01 -25.32 8.30
C VAL A 495 42.10 -26.23 7.07
N ASN A 496 43.27 -26.22 6.44
CA ASN A 496 43.61 -27.05 5.30
C ASN A 496 43.36 -28.53 5.60
N ALA A 497 42.39 -29.12 4.91
CA ALA A 497 42.31 -30.56 4.74
C ALA A 497 42.96 -30.93 3.41
N ALA A 498 44.20 -31.45 3.44
CA ALA A 498 44.70 -32.48 2.53
C ALA A 498 46.20 -32.78 2.81
N THR A 499 46.52 -33.98 3.31
CA THR A 499 47.22 -35.08 2.59
C THR A 499 47.97 -36.04 3.53
N ASP A 500 47.90 -37.32 3.12
CA ASP A 500 48.35 -38.56 3.74
C ASP A 500 49.83 -38.65 4.16
N GLY A 501 50.11 -39.54 5.13
CA GLY A 501 51.39 -40.25 5.18
C GLY A 501 51.81 -40.86 6.52
N GLY A 502 51.50 -42.14 6.76
CA GLY A 502 52.49 -43.11 7.29
C GLY A 502 52.62 -43.33 8.81
N ARG A 503 52.05 -44.46 9.27
CA ARG A 503 52.41 -45.39 10.37
C ARG A 503 53.54 -45.04 11.36
N ALA A 504 53.23 -45.27 12.65
CA ALA A 504 54.02 -46.14 13.54
C ALA A 504 53.14 -46.72 14.67
N ASP A 505 53.05 -48.05 14.76
CA ASP A 505 52.54 -48.80 15.90
C ASP A 505 53.57 -48.86 17.04
N ALA A 506 53.13 -48.74 18.30
CA ALA A 506 53.55 -49.59 19.43
C ALA A 506 52.93 -49.16 20.78
N GLY A 507 52.06 -50.00 21.36
CA GLY A 507 52.33 -50.61 22.68
C GLY A 507 51.79 -49.98 23.99
N MET A 508 50.85 -50.74 24.60
CA MET A 508 50.70 -51.06 26.05
C MET A 508 49.76 -50.21 26.96
N ARG A 509 48.63 -50.86 27.34
CA ARG A 509 48.11 -51.23 28.71
C ARG A 509 48.53 -50.37 29.91
N ALA A 510 47.74 -50.10 30.95
CA ALA A 510 46.37 -50.42 31.39
C ALA A 510 46.02 -49.57 32.66
N ASP A 511 44.79 -49.75 33.16
CA ASP A 511 44.24 -49.36 34.48
C ASP A 511 43.83 -47.87 34.64
N GLY A 512 42.63 -47.49 35.08
CA GLY A 512 41.50 -48.18 35.70
C GLY A 512 40.95 -47.30 36.82
N SER A 513 39.73 -46.75 36.69
CA SER A 513 38.77 -46.54 37.79
C SER A 513 37.55 -45.73 37.34
N ALA A 514 36.39 -46.38 37.47
CA ALA A 514 35.07 -45.77 37.39
C ALA A 514 34.74 -45.05 38.71
N GLY A 515 34.09 -43.88 38.62
CA GLY A 515 33.62 -43.12 39.77
C GLY A 515 32.49 -42.18 39.37
N SER A 516 31.26 -42.71 39.42
CA SER A 516 29.99 -42.00 39.33
C SER A 516 29.94 -40.84 40.35
N PHE A 517 29.56 -39.63 39.91
CA PHE A 517 29.04 -38.62 40.83
C PHE A 517 27.95 -37.74 40.21
N SER A 518 26.90 -37.55 41.00
CA SER A 518 25.58 -37.04 40.64
C SER A 518 25.54 -35.52 40.44
N TYR A 519 24.71 -35.08 39.50
CA TYR A 519 24.42 -33.68 39.18
C TYR A 519 23.13 -33.22 39.85
N ARG A 520 23.18 -32.19 40.70
CA ARG A 520 22.07 -31.27 41.02
C ARG A 520 22.61 -29.90 41.49
N PRO A 521 21.87 -28.81 41.24
CA PRO A 521 22.43 -27.58 40.68
C PRO A 521 22.65 -26.43 41.67
N ALA A 522 23.43 -25.47 41.18
CA ALA A 522 23.95 -24.29 41.86
C ALA A 522 22.97 -23.11 41.90
N ASP A 523 22.96 -22.39 43.02
CA ASP A 523 22.49 -21.01 43.13
C ASP A 523 23.65 -20.06 43.49
N ARG A 524 23.89 -19.14 42.55
CA ARG A 524 24.32 -17.72 42.61
C ARG A 524 25.15 -17.18 43.79
N GLY A 525 26.22 -16.47 43.41
CA GLY A 525 26.62 -15.20 44.06
C GLY A 525 28.09 -14.78 43.81
N CYS A 526 28.30 -13.64 43.13
CA CYS A 526 29.40 -12.64 43.27
C CYS A 526 29.32 -11.64 42.07
N THR A 527 28.81 -10.42 42.21
CA THR A 527 29.45 -9.13 42.60
C THR A 527 30.49 -8.56 41.63
N CYS A 528 30.22 -7.36 41.09
CA CYS A 528 31.23 -6.41 40.60
C CYS A 528 31.04 -5.06 41.32
N ARG A 529 32.14 -4.55 41.90
CA ARG A 529 32.23 -3.31 42.69
C ARG A 529 32.90 -2.24 41.82
N ALA A 530 32.25 -1.08 41.66
CA ALA A 530 32.81 0.10 41.03
C ALA A 530 33.59 0.94 42.07
N GLY A 531 34.76 1.44 41.68
CA GLY A 531 35.56 2.37 42.47
C GLY A 531 35.23 3.82 42.11
N VAL A 532 34.93 4.62 43.13
CA VAL A 532 34.83 6.08 43.08
C VAL A 532 35.96 6.63 43.95
N THR A 533 36.67 7.65 43.47
CA THR A 533 37.65 8.41 44.25
C THR A 533 37.01 9.71 44.76
N ASP A 534 37.12 9.93 46.05
CA ASP A 534 36.68 11.10 46.81
C ASP A 534 37.51 12.37 46.53
N ALA A 535 36.86 13.53 46.65
CA ALA A 535 37.46 14.73 47.26
C ALA A 535 36.37 15.65 47.84
N ASP A 536 36.66 16.16 49.04
CA ASP A 536 35.81 16.71 50.10
C ASP A 536 35.12 18.08 49.84
N PRO A 537 34.16 18.47 50.73
CA PRO A 537 33.23 19.59 50.57
C PRO A 537 33.61 20.84 51.38
N ARG A 538 32.93 21.98 51.13
CA ARG A 538 32.46 22.93 52.17
C ARG A 538 31.55 24.06 51.62
N TRP A 539 30.32 24.12 52.19
CA TRP A 539 29.52 25.30 52.58
C TRP A 539 29.02 26.22 51.43
N SER A 540 27.72 26.45 51.22
CA SER A 540 26.90 27.40 52.02
C SER A 540 25.44 27.42 51.56
N LEU A 541 24.57 27.87 52.47
CA LEU A 541 23.12 28.06 52.45
C LEU A 541 22.55 29.08 51.43
N GLY A 542 21.26 28.91 51.11
CA GLY A 542 20.29 29.98 50.74
C GLY A 542 19.89 30.02 49.24
N ALA A 543 18.64 30.22 48.82
CA ALA A 543 17.40 30.50 49.52
C ALA A 543 16.16 30.21 48.64
N LEU A 544 15.05 29.99 49.36
CA LEU A 544 13.64 29.96 48.98
C LEU A 544 13.11 31.16 48.17
N ALA A 545 12.07 30.85 47.38
CA ALA A 545 10.79 31.55 47.20
C ALA A 545 10.68 32.81 46.33
N LEU A 546 9.68 32.78 45.43
CA LEU A 546 8.72 33.83 45.03
C LEU A 546 7.94 33.30 43.81
N GLY A 547 6.61 33.30 43.69
CA GLY A 547 5.54 33.91 44.46
C GLY A 547 4.34 34.05 43.51
N ALA A 548 3.25 33.33 43.79
CA ALA A 548 1.98 33.44 43.09
C ALA A 548 1.24 34.72 43.49
N ALA A 549 0.70 35.48 42.52
CA ALA A 549 -0.48 36.34 42.68
C ALA A 549 -0.86 36.99 41.34
N MET A 550 -2.09 36.76 40.87
CA MET A 550 -3.10 37.81 40.56
C MET A 550 -4.26 37.22 39.75
N VAL A 551 -5.30 36.80 40.47
CA VAL A 551 -6.68 36.73 39.98
C VAL A 551 -7.42 37.93 40.59
N ILE A 552 -8.39 38.47 39.86
CA ILE A 552 -9.41 39.46 40.26
C ILE A 552 -9.02 40.95 40.10
N ARG A 553 -9.27 41.54 38.92
CA ARG A 553 -10.14 42.73 38.73
C ARG A 553 -10.13 43.24 37.28
N ARG A 554 -11.21 43.01 36.54
CA ARG A 554 -12.14 44.05 36.04
C ARG A 554 -13.04 43.49 34.93
N ARG A 555 -14.31 43.29 35.29
CA ARG A 555 -15.42 43.41 34.35
C ARG A 555 -15.57 44.87 33.89
N ARG A 556 -16.14 45.03 32.70
CA ARG A 556 -16.85 46.20 32.13
C ARG A 556 -15.99 47.26 31.43
N ARG A 557 -15.96 47.20 30.10
CA ARG A 557 -16.59 48.14 29.14
C ARG A 557 -15.79 48.14 27.83
N HIS A 558 -16.38 47.63 26.74
CA HIS A 558 -16.70 48.47 25.59
C HIS A 558 -17.51 47.66 24.57
N ALA A 559 -18.78 48.06 24.45
CA ALA A 559 -19.53 47.95 23.21
C ALA A 559 -19.30 49.24 22.41
N ARG A 560 -19.25 49.11 21.08
CA ARG A 560 -19.60 50.04 19.98
C ARG A 560 -18.49 50.11 18.92
N GLY A 561 -18.89 49.78 17.70
CA GLY A 561 -18.14 49.74 16.45
C GLY A 561 -18.82 48.75 15.54
#